data_AF-A0A0L8HCJ7-F1
#
_entry.id   AF-A0A0L8HCJ7-F1
#
_cell.length_a   1.000
_cell.length_b   1.000
_cell.length_c   1.000
_cell.angle_alpha   90.00
_cell.angle_beta   90.00
_cell.angle_gamma   90.00
#
_symmetry.space_group_name_H-M   'P 1'
#
loop_
_entity.id
_entity.type
_entity.pdbx_description
1 polymer ?
#
loop_
_entity_poly.entity_id
_entity_poly.type
_entity_poly.pdbx_seq_one_letter_code
_entity_poly.pdbx_strand_id
1 'polypeptide(L)'
;MPDIREISVDRPVSEKIEEMKAKKCLLDGDRKAYNEISQFTIKRNKEKIKTLRKENKELRQKLHDLHMKDEAVINKALKDKPTERASLKNKTGQEAITILDHKVSDGMRLLNALKHQIAVKQKQLVNMKTKYNEQQQASLLAITTDKKESTEAQV
;
A
#
# COMPACT_ATOMS: atom_id res chain seq x y z
N MET A 1 -74.66 -33.19 8.99
CA MET A 1 -73.39 -33.77 8.53
C MET A 1 -72.87 -34.64 9.66
N PRO A 2 -72.92 -35.98 9.52
CA PRO A 2 -72.55 -36.90 10.60
C PRO A 2 -71.02 -36.92 10.83
N ASP A 3 -70.66 -37.11 12.11
CA ASP A 3 -69.31 -37.11 12.67
C ASP A 3 -68.34 -38.10 12.00
N ILE A 4 -67.14 -37.63 11.66
CA ILE A 4 -66.05 -38.41 11.05
C ILE A 4 -65.31 -39.28 12.10
N ARG A 5 -65.87 -39.43 13.31
CA ARG A 5 -65.23 -40.13 14.44
C ARG A 5 -65.53 -41.63 14.52
N GLU A 6 -66.32 -42.19 13.60
CA GLU A 6 -66.71 -43.61 13.65
C GLU A 6 -66.56 -44.33 12.30
N ILE A 7 -65.32 -44.40 11.79
CA ILE A 7 -64.88 -45.54 10.97
C ILE A 7 -63.45 -45.89 11.38
N SER A 8 -63.24 -46.19 12.66
CA SER A 8 -62.12 -47.05 13.06
C SER A 8 -62.58 -48.49 12.89
N VAL A 9 -62.59 -48.98 11.65
CA VAL A 9 -62.54 -50.43 11.43
C VAL A 9 -61.23 -50.85 12.08
N ASP A 10 -61.31 -51.55 13.20
CA ASP A 10 -60.13 -52.05 13.89
C ASP A 10 -59.43 -53.04 12.97
N ARG A 11 -58.47 -52.53 12.18
CA ARG A 11 -57.57 -53.38 11.39
C ARG A 11 -57.00 -54.43 12.32
N PRO A 12 -56.95 -55.70 11.90
CA PRO A 12 -56.43 -56.77 12.72
C PRO A 12 -55.06 -56.36 13.24
N VAL A 13 -54.82 -56.65 14.52
CA VAL A 13 -53.62 -56.19 15.24
C VAL A 13 -52.33 -56.59 14.51
N SER A 14 -52.34 -57.68 13.75
CA SER A 14 -51.26 -58.11 12.86
C SER A 14 -50.88 -57.08 11.79
N GLU A 15 -51.86 -56.49 11.09
CA GLU A 15 -51.61 -55.48 10.06
C GLU A 15 -51.01 -54.19 10.66
N LYS A 16 -51.51 -53.76 11.82
CA LYS A 16 -50.94 -52.62 12.55
C LYS A 16 -49.49 -52.89 12.98
N ILE A 17 -49.18 -54.12 13.40
CA ILE A 17 -47.81 -54.54 13.74
C ILE A 17 -46.90 -54.54 12.50
N GLU A 18 -47.38 -55.03 11.36
CA GLU A 18 -46.63 -55.05 10.10
C GLU A 18 -46.36 -53.65 9.56
N GLU A 19 -47.36 -52.76 9.60
CA GLU A 19 -47.22 -51.34 9.24
C GLU A 19 -46.16 -50.64 10.11
N MET A 20 -46.20 -50.87 11.43
CA MET A 20 -45.22 -50.30 12.36
C MET A 20 -43.82 -50.85 12.13
N LYS A 21 -43.68 -52.13 11.79
CA LYS A 21 -42.39 -52.73 11.39
C LYS A 21 -41.85 -52.11 10.10
N ALA A 22 -42.70 -51.94 9.08
CA ALA A 22 -42.31 -51.31 7.82
C ALA A 22 -41.86 -49.86 8.03
N LYS A 23 -42.60 -49.08 8.83
CA LYS A 23 -42.24 -47.71 9.21
C LYS A 23 -40.91 -47.66 9.96
N LYS A 24 -40.66 -48.59 10.87
CA LYS A 24 -39.38 -48.70 11.57
C LYS A 24 -38.22 -48.97 10.61
N CYS A 25 -38.38 -49.92 9.68
CA CYS A 25 -37.36 -50.22 8.67
C CYS A 25 -37.03 -49.01 7.79
N LEU A 26 -38.04 -48.22 7.41
CA LEU A 26 -37.83 -46.99 6.62
C LEU A 26 -37.01 -45.96 7.41
N LEU A 27 -37.39 -45.70 8.67
CA LEU A 27 -36.66 -44.77 9.54
C LEU A 27 -35.22 -45.22 9.81
N ASP A 28 -34.99 -46.52 9.97
CA ASP A 28 -33.65 -47.08 10.14
C ASP A 28 -32.81 -46.91 8.86
N GLY A 29 -33.43 -47.05 7.68
CA GLY A 29 -32.82 -46.78 6.37
C GLY A 29 -32.42 -45.30 6.21
N ASP A 30 -33.34 -44.38 6.49
CA ASP A 30 -33.10 -42.94 6.43
C ASP A 30 -31.99 -42.52 7.41
N ARG A 31 -32.01 -43.06 8.63
CA ARG A 31 -30.96 -42.81 9.63
C ARG A 31 -29.59 -43.29 9.13
N LYS A 32 -29.54 -44.45 8.48
CA LYS A 32 -28.30 -44.99 7.91
C LYS A 32 -27.79 -44.11 6.77
N ALA A 33 -28.65 -43.75 5.82
CA ALA A 33 -28.29 -42.88 4.71
C ALA A 33 -27.80 -41.49 5.19
N TYR A 34 -28.49 -40.89 6.17
CA TYR A 34 -28.07 -39.64 6.78
C TYR A 34 -26.67 -39.72 7.41
N ASN A 35 -26.41 -40.80 8.17
CA ASN A 35 -25.11 -40.99 8.81
C ASN A 35 -23.99 -41.21 7.78
N GLU A 36 -24.25 -41.96 6.71
CA GLU A 36 -23.29 -42.17 5.62
C GLU A 36 -22.94 -40.86 4.91
N ILE A 37 -23.95 -40.05 4.58
CA ILE A 37 -23.76 -38.72 3.96
C ILE A 37 -22.99 -37.79 4.90
N SER A 38 -23.35 -37.76 6.19
CA SER A 38 -22.67 -36.94 7.18
C SER A 38 -21.19 -37.32 7.30
N GLN A 39 -20.89 -38.61 7.42
CA GLN A 39 -19.52 -39.11 7.49
C GLN A 39 -18.72 -38.83 6.22
N PHE A 40 -19.35 -39.00 5.05
CA PHE A 40 -18.73 -38.66 3.77
C PHE A 40 -18.40 -37.16 3.68
N THR A 41 -19.34 -36.29 4.04
CA THR A 41 -19.12 -34.83 4.08
C THR A 41 -18.03 -34.45 5.07
N ILE A 42 -17.99 -35.06 6.26
CA ILE A 42 -16.93 -34.81 7.24
C ILE A 42 -15.56 -35.21 6.68
N LYS A 43 -15.45 -36.37 6.02
CA LYS A 43 -14.19 -36.81 5.38
C LYS A 43 -13.75 -35.85 4.28
N ARG A 44 -14.66 -35.47 3.39
CA ARG A 44 -14.39 -34.48 2.33
C ARG A 44 -13.95 -33.12 2.88
N ASN A 45 -14.60 -32.64 3.93
CA ASN A 45 -14.22 -31.40 4.59
C ASN A 45 -12.83 -31.48 5.23
N LYS A 46 -12.50 -32.61 5.88
CA LYS A 46 -11.16 -32.85 6.43
C LYS A 46 -10.09 -32.84 5.34
N GLU A 47 -10.35 -33.45 4.20
CA GLU A 47 -9.43 -33.42 3.05
C GLU A 47 -9.26 -32.01 2.50
N LYS A 48 -10.36 -31.27 2.30
CA LYS A 48 -10.33 -29.87 1.85
C LYS A 48 -9.56 -28.97 2.82
N ILE A 49 -9.71 -29.16 4.12
CA ILE A 49 -8.91 -28.42 5.12
C ILE A 49 -7.42 -28.75 4.98
N LYS A 50 -7.07 -30.02 4.75
CA LYS A 50 -5.67 -30.42 4.54
C LYS A 50 -5.09 -29.80 3.28
N THR A 51 -5.81 -29.76 2.16
CA THR A 51 -5.33 -29.13 0.91
C THR A 51 -5.15 -27.63 1.11
N LEU A 52 -6.14 -26.94 1.67
CA LEU A 52 -6.06 -25.49 1.93
C LEU A 52 -4.91 -25.12 2.88
N ARG A 53 -4.58 -25.98 3.84
CA ARG A 53 -3.41 -25.78 4.72
C ARG A 53 -2.09 -25.93 3.97
N LYS A 54 -1.99 -26.91 3.06
CA LYS A 54 -0.81 -27.07 2.20
C LYS A 54 -0.63 -25.87 1.27
N GLU A 55 -1.70 -25.47 0.59
CA GLU A 55 -1.71 -24.29 -0.28
C GLU A 55 -1.33 -23.02 0.48
N ASN A 56 -1.88 -22.80 1.69
CA ASN A 56 -1.49 -21.67 2.53
C ASN A 56 0.01 -21.69 2.89
N LYS A 57 0.55 -22.87 3.21
CA LYS A 57 1.98 -23.02 3.52
C LYS A 57 2.84 -22.67 2.30
N GLU A 58 2.48 -23.19 1.13
CA GLU A 58 3.18 -22.92 -0.14
C GLU A 58 3.11 -21.45 -0.54
N LEU A 59 1.94 -20.81 -0.42
CA LEU A 59 1.77 -19.40 -0.72
C LEU A 59 2.59 -18.51 0.23
N ARG A 60 2.63 -18.84 1.53
CA ARG A 60 3.48 -18.14 2.50
C ARG A 60 4.96 -18.29 2.18
N GLN A 61 5.39 -19.47 1.76
CA GLN A 61 6.77 -19.70 1.33
C GLN A 61 7.10 -18.88 0.07
N LYS A 62 6.25 -18.92 -0.96
CA LYS A 62 6.43 -18.12 -2.18
C LYS A 62 6.50 -16.62 -1.88
N LEU A 63 5.63 -16.13 -1.01
CA LEU A 63 5.64 -14.73 -0.57
C LEU A 63 6.94 -14.38 0.15
N HIS A 64 7.40 -15.26 1.06
CA HIS A 64 8.68 -15.08 1.74
C HIS A 64 9.86 -15.05 0.75
N ASP A 65 9.92 -15.98 -0.19
CA ASP A 65 10.98 -16.05 -1.20
C ASP A 65 11.02 -14.79 -2.09
N LEU A 66 9.86 -14.24 -2.44
CA LEU A 66 9.75 -12.98 -3.19
C LEU A 66 10.28 -11.81 -2.35
N HIS A 67 9.83 -11.67 -1.10
CA HIS A 67 10.32 -10.61 -0.22
C HIS A 67 11.81 -10.73 0.08
N MET A 68 12.35 -11.93 0.26
CA MET A 68 13.78 -12.15 0.48
C MET A 68 14.62 -11.70 -0.73
N LYS A 69 14.15 -11.97 -1.96
CA LYS A 69 14.82 -11.50 -3.18
C LYS A 69 14.81 -9.98 -3.27
N ASP A 70 13.66 -9.36 -3.01
CA ASP A 70 13.52 -7.90 -3.02
C ASP A 70 14.41 -7.26 -1.95
N GLU A 71 14.42 -7.78 -0.72
CA GLU A 71 15.28 -7.30 0.36
C GLU A 71 16.76 -7.43 0.01
N ALA A 72 17.19 -8.52 -0.63
CA ALA A 72 18.57 -8.70 -1.07
C ALA A 72 18.98 -7.62 -2.11
N VAL A 73 18.10 -7.31 -3.06
CA VAL A 73 18.33 -6.26 -4.06
C VAL A 73 18.40 -4.87 -3.40
N ILE A 74 17.43 -4.55 -2.54
CA ILE A 74 17.38 -3.27 -1.81
C ILE A 74 18.64 -3.10 -0.94
N ASN A 75 19.05 -4.15 -0.22
CA ASN A 75 20.24 -4.13 0.63
C ASN A 75 21.53 -3.94 -0.17
N LYS A 76 21.63 -4.53 -1.37
CA LYS A 76 22.78 -4.36 -2.26
C LYS A 76 22.81 -2.95 -2.86
N ALA A 77 21.68 -2.40 -3.29
CA ALA A 77 21.58 -1.09 -3.90
C ALA A 77 21.82 0.06 -2.91
N LEU A 78 21.34 -0.07 -1.67
CA LEU A 78 21.42 0.97 -0.63
C LEU A 78 22.47 0.68 0.44
N LYS A 79 23.55 -0.02 0.07
CA LYS A 79 24.64 -0.35 1.01
C LYS A 79 25.23 0.90 1.67
N ASP A 80 25.40 1.97 0.91
CA ASP A 80 26.03 3.22 1.36
C ASP A 80 25.05 4.16 2.07
N LYS A 81 23.75 3.83 2.06
CA LYS A 81 22.68 4.69 2.58
C LYS A 81 21.82 3.97 3.62
N PRO A 82 22.31 3.86 4.87
CA PRO A 82 21.65 3.05 5.91
C PRO A 82 20.27 3.61 6.32
N THR A 83 20.07 4.92 6.27
CA THR A 83 18.80 5.58 6.62
C THR A 83 17.69 5.29 5.59
N GLU A 84 18.03 5.36 4.30
CA GLU A 84 17.10 5.02 3.21
C GLU A 84 16.79 3.52 3.22
N ARG A 85 17.79 2.67 3.45
CA ARG A 85 17.61 1.22 3.59
C ARG A 85 16.66 0.84 4.72
N ALA A 86 16.81 1.45 5.90
CA ALA A 86 15.93 1.18 7.04
C ALA A 86 14.46 1.55 6.75
N SER A 87 14.24 2.60 5.94
CA SER A 87 12.90 3.05 5.53
C SER A 87 12.20 2.10 4.55
N LEU A 88 12.95 1.16 3.96
CA LEU A 88 12.49 0.23 2.91
C LEU A 88 12.43 -1.22 3.39
N LYS A 89 12.61 -1.47 4.69
CA LYS A 89 12.48 -2.80 5.28
C LYS A 89 11.06 -3.35 5.09
N ASN A 90 10.95 -4.63 4.71
CA ASN A 90 9.69 -5.33 4.41
C ASN A 90 8.86 -4.73 3.25
N LYS A 91 9.42 -3.81 2.45
CA LYS A 91 8.72 -3.28 1.27
C LYS A 91 9.04 -4.13 0.05
N THR A 92 8.09 -4.19 -0.88
CA THR A 92 8.35 -4.79 -2.19
C THR A 92 9.30 -3.92 -3.01
N GLY A 93 9.97 -4.52 -3.99
CA GLY A 93 10.88 -3.77 -4.86
C GLY A 93 10.19 -2.60 -5.59
N GLN A 94 8.94 -2.78 -6.01
CA GLN A 94 8.16 -1.73 -6.68
C GLN A 94 7.82 -0.56 -5.75
N GLU A 95 7.38 -0.85 -4.53
CA GLU A 95 7.13 0.19 -3.52
C GLU A 95 8.41 0.94 -3.15
N ALA A 96 9.54 0.23 -3.10
CA ALA A 96 10.84 0.86 -2.84
C ALA A 96 11.21 1.87 -3.93
N ILE A 97 10.94 1.54 -5.20
CA ILE A 97 11.18 2.45 -6.33
C ILE A 97 10.31 3.70 -6.20
N THR A 98 8.99 3.56 -6.00
CA THR A 98 8.09 4.71 -5.91
C THR A 98 8.45 5.66 -4.77
N ILE A 99 8.81 5.12 -3.60
CA ILE A 99 9.27 5.93 -2.46
C ILE A 99 10.55 6.69 -2.80
N LEU A 100 11.50 6.04 -3.48
CA LEU A 100 12.75 6.67 -3.85
C LEU A 100 12.51 7.77 -4.90
N ASP A 101 11.62 7.54 -5.87
CA ASP A 101 11.23 8.52 -6.89
C ASP A 101 10.62 9.77 -6.26
N HIS A 102 9.74 9.60 -5.26
CA HIS A 102 9.19 10.74 -4.50
C HIS A 102 10.30 11.52 -3.79
N LYS A 103 11.24 10.85 -3.12
CA LYS A 103 12.38 11.51 -2.46
C LYS A 103 13.26 12.29 -3.43
N VAL A 104 13.55 11.71 -4.60
CA VAL A 104 14.34 12.39 -5.65
C VAL A 104 13.59 13.62 -6.16
N SER A 105 12.28 13.50 -6.36
CA SER A 105 11.43 14.62 -6.81
C SER A 105 11.41 15.78 -5.81
N ASP A 106 11.31 15.47 -4.51
CA ASP A 106 11.37 16.48 -3.45
C ASP A 106 12.75 17.15 -3.37
N GLY A 107 13.83 16.39 -3.50
CA GLY A 107 15.19 16.92 -3.57
C GLY A 107 15.38 17.85 -4.76
N MET A 108 14.85 17.49 -5.93
CA MET A 108 14.87 18.33 -7.13
C MET A 108 14.08 19.62 -6.94
N ARG A 109 12.91 19.56 -6.28
CA ARG A 109 12.11 20.75 -5.96
C ARG A 109 12.88 21.71 -5.06
N LEU A 110 13.55 21.19 -4.02
CA LEU A 110 14.37 21.99 -3.13
C LEU A 110 15.56 22.63 -3.85
N LEU A 111 16.25 21.86 -4.70
CA LEU A 111 17.37 22.36 -5.49
C LEU A 111 16.95 23.50 -6.42
N ASN A 112 15.81 23.36 -7.09
CA ASN A 112 15.27 24.40 -7.98
C ASN A 112 14.89 25.66 -7.20
N ALA A 113 14.30 25.52 -6.01
CA ALA A 113 14.00 26.66 -5.14
C ALA A 113 15.28 27.40 -4.71
N LEU A 114 16.33 26.68 -4.31
CA LEU A 114 17.61 27.27 -3.94
C LEU A 114 18.30 27.95 -5.11
N LYS A 115 18.32 27.33 -6.29
CA LYS A 115 18.86 27.95 -7.52
C LYS A 115 18.15 29.26 -7.84
N HIS A 116 16.82 29.29 -7.72
CA HIS A 116 16.05 30.52 -7.91
C HIS A 116 16.43 31.59 -6.89
N GLN A 117 16.52 31.23 -5.59
CA GLN A 117 16.95 32.18 -4.55
C GLN A 117 18.34 32.75 -4.83
N ILE A 118 19.30 31.92 -5.24
CA ILE A 118 20.65 32.35 -5.60
C ILE A 118 20.61 33.34 -6.76
N ALA A 119 19.88 33.03 -7.84
CA ALA A 119 19.75 33.91 -9.00
C ALA A 119 19.16 35.28 -8.63
N VAL A 120 18.14 35.30 -7.76
CA VAL A 120 17.54 36.55 -7.25
C VAL A 120 18.56 37.36 -6.45
N LYS A 121 19.30 36.73 -5.53
CA LYS A 121 20.31 37.40 -4.70
C LYS A 121 21.47 37.92 -5.53
N GLN A 122 21.92 37.17 -6.53
CA GLN A 122 22.95 37.63 -7.47
C GLN A 122 22.50 38.84 -8.26
N LYS A 123 21.26 38.85 -8.78
CA LYS A 123 20.69 40.02 -9.47
C LYS A 123 20.62 41.24 -8.55
N GLN A 124 20.22 41.05 -7.29
CA GLN A 124 20.21 42.12 -6.29
C GLN A 124 21.62 42.67 -6.03
N LEU A 125 22.63 41.81 -5.89
CA LEU A 125 24.02 42.23 -5.72
C LEU A 125 24.54 43.03 -6.91
N VAL A 126 24.27 42.58 -8.14
CA VAL A 126 24.68 43.32 -9.35
C VAL A 126 24.03 44.70 -9.37
N ASN A 127 22.73 44.80 -9.12
CA ASN A 127 22.02 46.08 -9.08
C ASN A 127 22.54 47.03 -8.00
N MET A 128 22.93 46.52 -6.84
CA MET A 128 23.52 47.35 -5.78
C MET A 128 24.92 47.82 -6.15
N LYS A 129 25.73 46.97 -6.78
CA LYS A 129 27.07 47.32 -7.28
C LYS A 129 27.00 48.37 -8.38
N THR A 130 26.06 48.26 -9.35
CA THR A 130 25.91 49.25 -10.42
C THR A 130 25.51 50.61 -9.84
N LYS A 131 24.51 50.66 -8.96
CA LYS A 131 24.09 51.90 -8.27
C LYS A 131 25.23 52.56 -7.49
N TYR A 132 26.03 51.76 -6.77
CA TYR A 132 27.18 52.26 -6.04
C TYR A 132 28.25 52.85 -6.98
N ASN A 133 28.55 52.17 -8.08
CA ASN A 133 29.49 52.66 -9.09
C ASN A 133 28.99 53.95 -9.76
N GLU A 134 27.70 54.04 -10.09
CA GLU A 134 27.06 55.25 -10.62
C GLU A 134 27.19 56.43 -9.64
N GLN A 135 26.95 56.19 -8.34
CA GLN A 135 27.13 57.21 -7.30
C GLN A 135 28.58 57.66 -7.15
N GLN A 136 29.54 56.73 -7.19
CA GLN A 136 30.97 57.08 -7.16
C GLN A 136 31.37 57.91 -8.38
N GLN A 137 30.92 57.53 -9.57
CA GLN A 137 31.20 58.27 -10.80
C GLN A 137 30.59 59.68 -10.76
N ALA A 138 29.33 59.81 -10.32
CA ALA A 138 28.68 61.11 -10.15
C ALA A 138 29.41 62.00 -9.13
N SER A 139 29.84 61.43 -8.00
CA SER A 139 30.65 62.14 -7.00
C SER A 139 31.98 62.62 -7.57
N LEU A 140 32.69 61.77 -8.32
CA LEU A 140 33.96 62.15 -8.96
C LEU A 140 33.75 63.25 -10.00
N LEU A 141 32.69 63.17 -10.81
CA LEU A 141 32.36 64.18 -11.79
C LEU A 141 32.08 65.54 -11.12
N ALA A 142 31.29 65.58 -10.05
CA ALA A 142 31.01 66.80 -9.30
C ALA A 142 32.29 67.47 -8.75
N ILE A 143 33.23 66.67 -8.21
CA ILE A 143 34.54 67.20 -7.75
C ILE A 143 35.37 67.78 -8.91
N THR A 144 35.28 67.19 -10.10
CA THR A 144 36.01 67.70 -11.28
C THR A 144 35.37 68.95 -11.89
N THR A 145 34.06 69.13 -11.79
CA THR A 145 33.37 70.36 -12.24
C THR A 145 33.63 71.51 -11.27
N ASP A 146 33.55 71.28 -9.96
CA ASP A 146 33.85 72.30 -8.94
C ASP A 146 35.30 72.83 -9.03
N LYS A 147 36.25 71.97 -9.42
CA LYS A 147 37.66 72.37 -9.65
C LYS A 147 37.85 73.18 -10.92
N LYS A 148 37.08 72.93 -11.98
CA LYS A 148 37.15 73.69 -13.23
C LYS A 148 36.55 75.09 -13.07
N GLU A 149 35.44 75.19 -12.35
CA GLU A 149 34.81 76.48 -12.03
C GLU A 149 35.70 77.36 -11.14
N SER A 150 36.48 76.79 -10.20
CA SER A 150 37.49 77.54 -9.44
C SER A 150 38.67 78.06 -10.28
N THR A 151 39.04 77.38 -11.37
CA THR A 151 40.11 77.85 -12.26
C THR A 151 39.63 78.90 -13.27
N GLU A 152 38.35 78.88 -13.66
CA GLU A 152 37.76 79.87 -14.56
C GLU A 152 37.35 81.17 -13.85
N ALA A 153 37.10 81.14 -12.54
CA ALA A 153 36.79 82.33 -11.74
C ALA A 153 38.04 83.16 -11.30
N GLN A 154 39.25 82.74 -11.66
CA GLN A 154 40.52 83.41 -11.31
C GLN A 154 41.22 84.10 -12.50
N VAL A 155 40.59 84.16 -13.68
CA VAL A 155 41.06 84.89 -14.88
C VAL A 155 40.14 86.06 -15.15
#